data_AF-A0A924HZK2-F1
#
_entry.id   AF-A0A924HZK2-F1
#
_cell.length_a   1.000
_cell.length_b   1.000
_cell.length_c   1.000
_cell.angle_alpha   90.00
_cell.angle_beta   90.00
_cell.angle_gamma   90.00
#
_symmetry.space_group_name_H-M   'P 1'
#
loop_
_entity.id
_entity.type
_entity.pdbx_description
1 polymer ?
#
loop_
_entity_poly.entity_id
_entity_poly.type
_entity_poly.pdbx_seq_one_letter_code
_entity_poly.pdbx_strand_id
1 'polypeptide(L)' 'MSSIYVLVHNVFKDGYLSIEAEKALKTLMVQDHNESDVEVLMTLRHAVLFGHVKRQTMV' A
#
# COMPACT_ATOMS: atom_id res chain seq x y z
N MET A 1 2.08 -11.68 -11.09
CA MET A 1 2.52 -10.82 -9.98
C MET A 1 1.57 -9.63 -9.94
N SER A 2 0.85 -9.42 -8.83
CA SER A 2 -0.21 -8.39 -8.76
C SER A 2 0.37 -6.96 -8.76
N SER A 3 -0.31 -6.02 -9.41
CA SER A 3 0.02 -4.59 -9.38
C SER A 3 -0.02 -4.02 -7.95
N ILE A 4 -0.90 -4.55 -7.09
CA ILE A 4 -0.97 -4.20 -5.66
C ILE A 4 0.29 -4.67 -4.95
N TYR A 5 0.71 -5.91 -5.18
CA TYR A 5 1.95 -6.46 -4.61
C TYR A 5 3.17 -5.60 -4.95
N VAL A 6 3.34 -5.25 -6.22
CA VAL A 6 4.50 -4.45 -6.66
C VAL A 6 4.51 -3.08 -5.98
N LEU A 7 3.35 -2.43 -5.89
CA LEU A 7 3.26 -1.11 -5.29
C LEU A 7 3.51 -1.15 -3.78
N VAL A 8 2.91 -2.11 -3.06
CA VAL A 8 3.14 -2.28 -1.62
C VAL A 8 4.59 -2.64 -1.32
N HIS A 9 5.18 -3.52 -2.12
CA HIS A 9 6.60 -3.86 -1.99
C HIS A 9 7.51 -2.63 -2.15
N ASN A 10 7.22 -1.75 -3.11
CA ASN A 10 7.96 -0.50 -3.27
C ASN A 10 7.80 0.42 -2.05
N VAL A 11 6.59 0.55 -1.52
CA VAL A 11 6.34 1.31 -0.29
C VAL A 11 7.14 0.77 0.90
N PHE A 12 7.23 -0.55 1.04
CA PHE A 12 8.06 -1.18 2.07
C PHE A 12 9.55 -0.93 1.86
N LYS A 13 10.02 -1.06 0.61
CA LYS A 13 11.41 -0.80 0.25
C LYS A 13 11.83 0.64 0.55
N ASP A 14 10.93 1.58 0.27
CA ASP A 14 11.19 3.01 0.46
C ASP A 14 10.89 3.46 1.91
N GLY A 15 10.20 2.64 2.70
CA GLY A 15 9.77 2.95 4.06
C GLY A 15 8.73 4.08 4.13
N TYR A 16 8.10 4.40 3.00
CA TYR A 16 7.28 5.60 2.84
C TYR A 16 6.09 5.37 1.91
N LEU A 17 4.90 5.70 2.38
CA LEU A 17 3.66 5.72 1.61
C LEU A 17 3.36 7.15 1.16
N SER A 18 3.67 7.46 -0.11
CA SER A 18 3.35 8.76 -0.71
C SER A 18 1.87 8.89 -1.04
N ILE A 19 1.43 10.13 -1.29
CA ILE A 19 0.04 10.42 -1.72
C ILE A 19 -0.25 9.77 -3.08
N GLU A 20 0.73 9.74 -3.98
CA GLU A 20 0.62 9.12 -5.30
C GLU A 20 0.46 7.61 -5.18
N ALA A 21 1.26 6.97 -4.32
CA ALA A 21 1.14 5.54 -4.03
C ALA A 21 -0.22 5.23 -3.38
N GLU A 22 -0.70 6.06 -2.44
CA GLU A 22 -2.02 5.87 -1.84
C GLU A 22 -3.15 6.01 -2.88
N LYS A 23 -3.05 6.97 -3.80
CA LYS A 23 -4.01 7.10 -4.91
C LYS A 23 -3.98 5.89 -5.83
N ALA A 24 -2.80 5.39 -6.18
CA ALA A 24 -2.65 4.20 -7.00
C ALA A 24 -3.26 2.97 -6.33
N LEU A 25 -3.04 2.77 -5.01
CA LEU A 25 -3.71 1.70 -4.25
C LEU A 25 -5.22 1.82 -4.32
N LYS A 26 -5.78 3.02 -4.10
CA LYS A 26 -7.23 3.22 -4.15
C LYS A 26 -7.80 2.87 -5.52
N THR A 27 -7.14 3.26 -6.61
CA THR A 27 -7.57 2.89 -7.97
C THR A 27 -7.53 1.38 -8.19
N LEU A 28 -6.48 0.70 -7.71
CA LEU A 28 -6.34 -0.75 -7.82
C LEU A 28 -7.35 -1.50 -6.97
N MET A 29 -7.76 -0.96 -5.82
CA MET A 29 -8.78 -1.56 -4.94
C MET A 29 -10.21 -1.55 -5.53
N VAL A 30 -10.48 -0.73 -6.54
CA VAL A 30 -11.79 -0.72 -7.24
C VAL A 30 -11.89 -1.85 -8.26
N GLN A 31 -10.78 -2.52 -8.56
CA GLN A 31 -10.73 -3.68 -9.46
C GLN A 31 -10.97 -4.98 -8.68
N ASP A 32 -11.22 -6.07 -9.41
CA ASP A 32 -11.35 -7.40 -8.81
C ASP A 32 -10.02 -7.80 -8.14
N HIS A 33 -10.07 -8.18 -6.86
CA HIS A 33 -8.90 -8.49 -6.05
C HIS A 33 -9.04 -9.88 -5.43
N ASN A 34 -7.93 -10.62 -5.39
CA ASN A 34 -7.88 -11.94 -4.77
C ASN A 34 -7.45 -11.84 -3.30
N GLU A 35 -7.48 -12.97 -2.59
CA GLU A 35 -7.11 -13.05 -1.17
C GLU A 35 -5.69 -12.54 -0.89
N SER A 36 -4.73 -12.79 -1.79
CA SER A 36 -3.35 -12.33 -1.65
C SER A 36 -3.24 -10.80 -1.72
N ASP A 37 -4.04 -10.16 -2.57
CA ASP A 37 -4.09 -8.70 -2.64
C ASP A 37 -4.59 -8.09 -1.32
N VAL A 38 -5.59 -8.72 -0.69
CA VAL A 38 -6.13 -8.30 0.61
C VAL A 38 -5.08 -8.45 1.71
N GLU A 39 -4.37 -9.58 1.78
CA GLU A 39 -3.31 -9.81 2.76
C GLU A 39 -2.20 -8.76 2.67
N VAL A 40 -1.77 -8.44 1.44
CA VAL A 40 -0.72 -7.46 1.18
C VAL A 40 -1.17 -6.05 1.62
N LEU A 41 -2.42 -5.67 1.35
CA LEU A 41 -2.99 -4.39 1.79
C LEU A 41 -3.09 -4.30 3.32
N MET A 42 -3.51 -5.40 3.98
CA MET A 42 -3.58 -5.45 5.44
C MET A 42 -2.20 -5.34 6.08
N THR A 43 -1.19 -5.97 5.47
CA THR A 43 0.21 -5.87 5.90
C THR A 43 0.70 -4.42 5.80
N LEU A 44 0.42 -3.72 4.69
CA LEU A 44 0.75 -2.30 4.55
C LEU A 44 0.04 -1.45 5.60
N ARG A 45 -1.25 -1.68 5.84
CA ARG A 45 -2.03 -0.93 6.83
C ARG A 45 -1.44 -1.09 8.23
N HIS A 46 -1.06 -2.31 8.61
CA HIS A 46 -0.39 -2.60 9.88
C HIS A 46 0.94 -1.84 9.94
N ALA A 47 1.76 -1.90 8.89
CA ALA A 47 3.04 -1.21 8.87
C ALA A 47 2.92 0.32 9.05
N VAL A 48 1.90 0.94 8.45
CA VAL A 48 1.62 2.37 8.64
C VAL A 48 1.16 2.67 10.08
N LEU A 49 0.25 1.86 10.63
CA LEU A 49 -0.28 2.06 11.99
C LEU A 49 0.79 1.96 13.08
N PHE A 50 1.73 1.04 12.91
CA PHE A 50 2.82 0.81 13.88
C PHE A 50 4.09 1.62 13.57
N GLY A 51 4.03 2.49 12.56
CA GLY A 51 5.13 3.41 12.22
C GLY A 51 6.32 2.77 11.50
N HIS A 52 6.18 1.53 11.02
CA HIS A 52 7.17 0.88 10.16
C HIS A 52 7.26 1.52 8.76
N VAL A 53 6.15 2.09 8.29
CA VAL A 53 6.06 2.88 7.07
C VAL A 53 5.54 4.26 7.43
N LYS A 54 6.29 5.31 7.10
CA LYS A 54 5.82 6.69 7.26
C LYS A 54 4.81 7.00 6.16
N ARG A 55 3.72 7.68 6.50
CA ARG A 55 2.71 8.10 5.53
C ARG A 55 2.82 9.59 5.27
N GLN A 56 2.78 9.98 4.00
CA GLN A 56 2.64 11.37 3.63
C GLN A 56 1.26 11.88 4.01
N THR A 57 1.21 12.89 4.87
CA THR A 57 -0.02 13.60 5.19
C THR A 57 -0.02 14.94 4.45
N MET A 58 -1.06 15.24 3.69
CA MET A 58 -1.35 16.63 3.30
C MET A 58 -1.75 17.37 4.58
N VAL A 59 -0.90 18.28 5.03
CA VAL A 59 -1.30 19.34 5.97
C VAL A 59 -1.96 20.44 5.17
#